data_AF-A0A8B9BHL4-F1
#
_entry.id   AF-A0A8B9BHL4-F1
#
_cell.length_a   1.000
_cell.length_b   1.000
_cell.length_c   1.000
_cell.angle_alpha   90.00
_cell.angle_beta   90.00
_cell.angle_gamma   90.00
#
_symmetry.space_group_name_H-M   'P 1'
#
loop_
_entity.id
_entity.type
_entity.pdbx_description
1 polymer ?
#
loop_
_entity_poly.entity_id
_entity_poly.type
_entity_poly.pdbx_seq_one_letter_code
_entity_poly.pdbx_strand_id
1 'polypeptide(L)'
;MSSSSSATTWTSCRPCPARRHHQLLAFVSLLETTKPYLVNCIRVPALQALLLFSRSLDTNADCTRLVADGWLELTLPDAAAALRFLAAALQLRASWEKLLDQQLDPGGDEPSSRDLSALKRGLLEFLGMEAPYRLRQLTGLEKQTLYVGPQTVPAAPQLPGLFQGTELKPDEVKGGHRVTEFLTYNCLAVSTPFSHPLLHPPGGAGFGADPALSAPAAPPEEEAGSSSKTSALHRLYHCDICQQDFTLTPTEILRHKKQHR
;
A
#
# COMPACT_ATOMS: atom_id res chain seq x y z
N MET A 1 -51.16 -41.16 -24.04
CA MET A 1 -50.16 -40.48 -24.88
C MET A 1 -50.13 -39.01 -24.46
N SER A 2 -48.92 -38.56 -24.11
CA SER A 2 -48.46 -37.16 -24.13
C SER A 2 -48.96 -36.19 -23.05
N SER A 3 -48.20 -36.21 -21.95
CA SER A 3 -48.08 -35.13 -20.96
C SER A 3 -47.35 -33.93 -21.58
N SER A 4 -47.92 -32.74 -21.46
CA SER A 4 -47.28 -31.48 -21.84
C SER A 4 -46.33 -31.01 -20.73
N SER A 5 -45.03 -31.13 -20.98
CA SER A 5 -43.97 -30.54 -20.16
C SER A 5 -43.66 -29.12 -20.66
N SER A 6 -43.97 -28.12 -19.84
CA SER A 6 -43.51 -26.75 -20.05
C SER A 6 -42.07 -26.64 -19.52
N ALA A 7 -41.11 -26.72 -20.43
CA ALA A 7 -39.71 -26.51 -20.12
C ALA A 7 -39.42 -25.02 -19.93
N THR A 8 -39.27 -24.61 -18.66
CA THR A 8 -38.75 -23.31 -18.27
C THR A 8 -37.34 -23.16 -18.86
N THR A 9 -37.22 -22.29 -19.86
CA THR A 9 -35.97 -21.95 -20.51
C THR A 9 -35.09 -21.21 -19.52
N TRP A 10 -34.01 -21.86 -19.07
CA TRP A 10 -32.96 -21.23 -18.29
C TRP A 10 -32.35 -20.13 -19.15
N THR A 11 -32.69 -18.89 -18.84
CA THR A 11 -32.03 -17.72 -19.40
C THR A 11 -30.60 -17.76 -18.89
N SER A 12 -29.71 -18.14 -19.81
CA SER A 12 -28.26 -18.02 -19.73
C SER A 12 -27.87 -16.84 -18.85
N CYS A 13 -27.18 -17.14 -17.74
CA CYS A 13 -26.52 -16.13 -16.91
C CYS A 13 -25.74 -15.20 -17.84
N ARG A 14 -26.12 -13.92 -17.84
CA ARG A 14 -25.31 -12.86 -18.47
C ARG A 14 -23.85 -13.10 -18.05
N PRO A 15 -22.88 -13.01 -18.97
CA PRO A 15 -21.47 -13.04 -18.60
C PRO A 15 -21.26 -11.99 -17.50
N CYS A 16 -20.95 -12.44 -16.28
CA CYS A 16 -20.58 -11.53 -15.22
C CYS A 16 -19.28 -10.87 -15.68
N PRO A 17 -19.24 -9.54 -15.92
CA PRO A 17 -17.95 -8.89 -16.11
C PRO A 17 -17.19 -9.14 -14.82
N ALA A 18 -16.00 -9.74 -14.94
CA ALA A 18 -15.12 -10.06 -13.82
C ALA A 18 -14.67 -8.76 -13.14
N ARG A 19 -15.55 -8.17 -12.33
CA ARG A 19 -15.34 -6.99 -11.53
C ARG A 19 -14.45 -7.37 -10.35
N ARG A 20 -13.13 -7.36 -10.58
CA ARG A 20 -12.12 -7.54 -9.52
C ARG A 20 -11.99 -6.26 -8.68
N HIS A 21 -13.09 -5.76 -8.12
CA HIS A 21 -13.04 -4.65 -7.18
C HIS A 21 -12.66 -5.20 -5.81
N HIS A 22 -11.63 -4.64 -5.18
CA HIS A 22 -11.31 -5.00 -3.80
C HIS A 22 -12.47 -4.57 -2.89
N GLN A 23 -12.94 -5.48 -2.05
CA GLN A 23 -14.03 -5.24 -1.11
C GLN A 23 -13.51 -5.31 0.32
N LEU A 24 -14.04 -4.46 1.19
CA LEU A 24 -13.90 -4.59 2.64
C LEU A 24 -15.17 -5.18 3.21
N LEU A 25 -15.02 -5.89 4.33
CA LEU A 25 -16.14 -6.41 5.10
C LEU A 25 -16.27 -5.54 6.35
N ALA A 26 -17.33 -4.74 6.40
CA ALA A 26 -17.73 -4.04 7.62
C ALA A 26 -18.69 -4.95 8.40
N PHE A 27 -18.56 -4.98 9.72
CA PHE A 27 -19.38 -5.78 10.62
C PHE A 27 -19.73 -4.95 11.84
N VAL A 28 -20.89 -5.23 12.47
CA VAL A 28 -21.35 -4.48 13.64
C VAL A 28 -20.87 -5.12 14.93
N SER A 29 -20.90 -6.45 15.01
CA SER A 29 -20.50 -7.16 16.23
C SER A 29 -19.66 -8.40 15.92
N LEU A 30 -18.80 -8.74 16.88
CA LEU A 30 -18.02 -9.95 16.90
C LEU A 30 -18.61 -10.88 17.96
N LEU A 31 -18.97 -12.10 17.55
CA LEU A 31 -19.43 -13.14 18.46
C LEU A 31 -18.26 -14.09 18.75
N GLU A 32 -17.75 -14.04 19.96
CA GLU A 32 -16.69 -14.92 20.42
C GLU A 32 -17.29 -16.23 20.95
N THR A 33 -16.96 -17.34 20.29
CA THR A 33 -17.24 -18.69 20.75
C THR A 33 -15.92 -19.45 20.86
N THR A 34 -15.82 -20.66 20.32
CA THR A 34 -14.52 -21.33 20.09
C THR A 34 -13.73 -20.69 18.95
N LYS A 35 -14.42 -20.03 18.01
CA LYS A 35 -13.85 -19.19 16.96
C LYS A 35 -14.60 -17.87 16.88
N PRO A 36 -13.93 -16.75 16.54
CA PRO A 36 -14.58 -15.47 16.35
C PRO A 36 -15.47 -15.48 15.09
N TYR A 37 -16.72 -15.06 15.22
CA TYR A 37 -17.67 -14.91 14.12
C TYR A 37 -18.06 -13.44 13.93
N LEU A 38 -18.04 -12.96 12.70
CA LEU A 38 -18.52 -11.63 12.36
C LEU A 38 -20.04 -11.68 12.15
N VAL A 39 -20.76 -10.75 12.77
CA VAL A 39 -22.22 -10.67 12.72
C VAL A 39 -22.64 -9.34 12.07
N ASN A 40 -23.73 -9.41 11.30
CA ASN A 40 -24.25 -8.27 10.53
C ASN A 40 -23.19 -7.66 9.61
N CYS A 41 -22.74 -8.47 8.65
CA CYS A 41 -21.68 -8.09 7.72
C CYS A 41 -22.23 -7.44 6.46
N ILE A 42 -21.64 -6.33 6.06
CA ILE A 42 -21.88 -5.69 4.76
C ILE A 42 -20.57 -5.60 3.99
N ARG A 43 -20.65 -5.79 2.67
CA ARG A 43 -19.51 -5.59 1.77
C ARG A 43 -19.52 -4.16 1.27
N VAL A 44 -18.38 -3.49 1.34
CA VAL A 44 -18.22 -2.11 0.89
C VAL A 44 -17.06 -1.98 -0.11
N PRO A 45 -17.14 -1.07 -1.09
CA PRO A 45 -16.02 -0.77 -1.98
C PRO A 45 -14.81 -0.28 -1.18
N ALA A 46 -13.67 -0.97 -1.29
CA ALA A 46 -12.55 -0.73 -0.38
C ALA A 46 -11.96 0.67 -0.53
N LEU A 47 -11.74 1.13 -1.77
CA LEU A 47 -11.12 2.43 -2.03
C LEU A 47 -11.95 3.57 -1.45
N GLN A 48 -13.25 3.60 -1.77
CA GLN A 48 -14.18 4.64 -1.34
C GLN A 48 -14.36 4.64 0.19
N ALA A 49 -14.50 3.45 0.79
CA ALA A 49 -14.68 3.32 2.23
C ALA A 49 -13.44 3.80 3.00
N LEU A 50 -12.23 3.44 2.55
CA LEU A 50 -10.99 3.90 3.19
C LEU A 50 -10.82 5.41 3.05
N LEU A 51 -11.07 5.98 1.87
CA LEU A 51 -10.92 7.42 1.68
C LEU A 51 -11.89 8.25 2.53
N LEU A 52 -13.13 7.80 2.68
CA LEU A 52 -14.15 8.50 3.47
C LEU A 52 -13.99 8.33 4.97
N PHE A 53 -13.65 7.11 5.44
CA PHE A 53 -13.78 6.76 6.86
C PHE A 53 -12.46 6.50 7.58
N SER A 54 -11.32 6.46 6.89
CA SER A 54 -10.04 6.33 7.58
C SER A 54 -9.71 7.56 8.42
N ARG A 55 -9.09 7.32 9.57
CA ARG A 55 -8.67 8.36 10.52
C ARG A 55 -7.40 9.05 10.06
N SER A 56 -6.53 8.33 9.36
CA SER A 56 -5.34 8.90 8.75
C SER A 56 -5.11 8.35 7.34
N LEU A 57 -4.78 9.25 6.42
CA LEU A 57 -4.42 8.99 5.04
C LEU A 57 -3.06 9.65 4.78
N ASP A 58 -2.12 8.84 4.33
CA ASP A 58 -0.76 9.26 4.04
C ASP A 58 -0.49 9.04 2.55
N THR A 59 0.07 10.03 1.84
CA THR A 59 0.29 9.94 0.39
C THR A 59 1.74 10.16 -0.01
N ASN A 60 2.09 9.73 -1.22
CA ASN A 60 3.27 10.21 -1.95
C ASN A 60 2.97 11.52 -2.71
N ALA A 61 3.98 12.08 -3.38
CA ALA A 61 3.86 13.31 -4.17
C ALA A 61 2.78 13.24 -5.28
N ASP A 62 2.69 12.13 -6.00
CA ASP A 62 1.74 11.98 -7.12
C ASP A 62 0.36 11.47 -6.68
N CYS A 63 0.14 11.26 -5.38
CA CYS A 63 -1.04 10.63 -4.79
C CYS A 63 -1.36 9.21 -5.31
N THR A 64 -0.48 8.59 -6.09
CA THR A 64 -0.65 7.22 -6.62
C THR A 64 -0.53 6.14 -5.55
N ARG A 65 0.18 6.42 -4.46
CA ARG A 65 0.31 5.54 -3.29
C ARG A 65 -0.35 6.22 -2.10
N LEU A 66 -1.34 5.55 -1.52
CA LEU A 66 -2.01 6.00 -0.30
C LEU A 66 -1.92 4.92 0.77
N VAL A 67 -1.72 5.32 2.02
CA VAL A 67 -1.75 4.43 3.16
C VAL A 67 -2.84 4.88 4.12
N ALA A 68 -3.78 3.98 4.36
CA ALA A 68 -4.87 4.16 5.29
C ALA A 68 -4.52 3.58 6.66
N ASP A 69 -4.69 4.41 7.69
CA ASP A 69 -4.53 4.09 9.11
C ASP A 69 -3.17 3.46 9.48
N GLY A 70 -2.14 3.68 8.64
CA GLY A 70 -0.79 3.15 8.83
C GLY A 70 -0.62 1.65 8.57
N TRP A 71 -1.60 0.99 7.94
CA TRP A 71 -1.50 -0.47 7.73
C TRP A 71 -2.07 -1.00 6.43
N LEU A 72 -2.99 -0.29 5.76
CA LEU A 72 -3.50 -0.66 4.43
C LEU A 72 -2.89 0.25 3.38
N GLU A 73 -2.26 -0.33 2.37
CA GLU A 73 -1.76 0.41 1.22
C GLU A 73 -2.68 0.21 0.00
N LEU A 74 -3.04 1.35 -0.60
CA LEU A 74 -3.72 1.49 -1.88
C LEU A 74 -2.73 2.02 -2.91
N THR A 75 -2.66 1.36 -4.06
CA THR A 75 -1.86 1.83 -5.20
C THR A 75 -2.75 2.00 -6.42
N LEU A 76 -2.85 3.23 -6.91
CA LEU A 76 -3.52 3.56 -8.17
C LEU A 76 -2.46 3.81 -9.24
N PRO A 77 -2.55 3.16 -10.42
CA PRO A 77 -1.59 3.35 -11.49
C PRO A 77 -1.72 4.73 -12.17
N ASP A 78 -2.91 5.35 -12.10
CA ASP A 78 -3.19 6.65 -12.70
C ASP A 78 -3.24 7.74 -11.62
N ALA A 79 -2.31 8.68 -11.68
CA ALA A 79 -2.23 9.84 -10.79
C ALA A 79 -3.45 10.76 -10.94
N ALA A 80 -4.00 10.92 -12.15
CA ALA A 80 -5.16 11.76 -12.38
C ALA A 80 -6.42 11.15 -11.74
N ALA A 81 -6.62 9.84 -11.88
CA ALA A 81 -7.67 9.13 -11.13
C ALA A 81 -7.48 9.25 -9.63
N ALA A 82 -6.27 8.97 -9.10
CA ALA A 82 -5.98 9.10 -7.68
C ALA A 82 -6.34 10.48 -7.13
N LEU A 83 -5.93 11.54 -7.81
CA LEU A 83 -6.26 12.92 -7.42
C LEU A 83 -7.77 13.18 -7.48
N ARG A 84 -8.50 12.69 -8.49
CA ARG A 84 -9.96 12.83 -8.55
C ARG A 84 -10.65 12.15 -7.36
N PHE A 85 -10.24 10.92 -7.02
CA PHE A 85 -10.78 10.20 -5.87
C PHE A 85 -10.47 10.92 -4.55
N LEU A 86 -9.23 11.34 -4.37
CA LEU A 86 -8.82 12.06 -3.16
C LEU A 86 -9.56 13.39 -3.04
N ALA A 87 -9.65 14.16 -4.13
CA ALA A 87 -10.36 15.42 -4.18
C ALA A 87 -11.83 15.28 -3.82
N ALA A 88 -12.52 14.32 -4.42
CA ALA A 88 -13.93 14.04 -4.11
C ALA A 88 -14.10 13.63 -2.64
N ALA A 89 -13.23 12.77 -2.11
CA ALA A 89 -13.27 12.37 -0.71
C ALA A 89 -13.05 13.54 0.25
N LEU A 90 -12.07 14.41 -0.02
CA LEU A 90 -11.83 15.62 0.78
C LEU A 90 -13.06 16.54 0.82
N GLN A 91 -13.65 16.81 -0.34
CA GLN A 91 -14.84 17.67 -0.45
C GLN A 91 -16.05 17.06 0.26
N LEU A 92 -16.25 15.74 0.12
CA LEU A 92 -17.35 15.04 0.78
C LEU A 92 -17.19 15.02 2.30
N ARG A 93 -15.98 14.77 2.81
CA ARG A 93 -15.70 14.81 4.25
C ARG A 93 -15.91 16.21 4.82
N ALA A 94 -15.38 17.25 4.16
CA ALA A 94 -15.58 18.63 4.59
C ALA A 94 -17.06 19.04 4.58
N SER A 95 -17.81 18.65 3.53
CA SER A 95 -19.24 18.93 3.45
C SER A 95 -20.05 18.19 4.51
N TRP A 96 -19.69 16.93 4.78
CA TRP A 96 -20.32 16.12 5.83
C TRP A 96 -20.07 16.75 7.19
N GLU A 97 -18.81 17.01 7.53
CA GLU A 97 -18.41 17.58 8.82
C GLU A 97 -19.10 18.92 9.09
N LYS A 98 -19.11 19.82 8.10
CA LYS A 98 -19.86 21.08 8.18
C LYS A 98 -21.34 20.89 8.51
N LEU A 99 -22.01 19.94 7.86
CA LEU A 99 -23.44 19.67 8.11
C LEU A 99 -23.67 19.00 9.47
N LEU A 100 -22.72 18.17 9.91
CA LEU A 100 -22.77 17.54 11.22
C LEU A 100 -22.61 18.59 12.33
N ASP A 101 -21.68 19.54 12.16
CA ASP A 101 -21.47 20.65 13.10
C ASP A 101 -22.74 21.50 13.23
N GLN A 102 -23.41 21.81 12.11
CA GLN A 102 -24.69 22.53 12.13
C GLN A 102 -25.80 21.78 12.87
N GLN A 103 -25.86 20.45 12.73
CA GLN A 103 -26.86 19.62 13.41
C GLN A 103 -26.60 19.45 14.90
N LEU A 104 -25.33 19.47 15.29
CA LEU A 104 -24.93 19.33 16.68
C LEU A 104 -24.89 20.68 17.42
N ASP A 105 -24.90 21.80 16.70
CA ASP A 105 -24.96 23.14 17.29
C ASP A 105 -26.37 23.41 17.83
N PRO A 106 -26.57 23.45 19.17
CA PRO A 106 -27.89 23.60 19.77
C PRO A 106 -28.54 24.97 19.51
N GLY A 107 -27.79 25.95 18.96
CA GLY A 107 -28.30 27.25 18.54
C GLY A 107 -28.14 27.52 17.03
N GLY A 108 -27.71 26.52 16.26
CA GLY A 108 -27.46 26.63 14.83
C GLY A 108 -28.74 26.58 14.01
N ASP A 109 -28.67 27.14 12.80
CA ASP A 109 -29.70 26.92 11.79
C ASP A 109 -29.72 25.44 11.39
N GLU A 110 -30.93 24.87 11.29
CA GLU A 110 -31.10 23.55 10.70
C GLU A 110 -30.43 23.49 9.32
N PRO A 111 -29.69 22.41 9.02
CA PRO A 111 -28.93 22.29 7.80
C PRO A 111 -29.88 22.32 6.61
N SER A 112 -29.49 23.05 5.58
CA SER A 112 -30.37 23.24 4.44
C SER A 112 -30.65 21.90 3.77
N SER A 113 -31.93 21.63 3.47
CA SER A 113 -32.34 20.42 2.72
C SER A 113 -31.58 20.29 1.39
N ARG A 114 -31.23 21.43 0.78
CA ARG A 114 -30.43 21.49 -0.45
C ARG A 114 -29.03 20.92 -0.24
N ASP A 115 -28.33 21.32 0.82
CA ASP A 115 -26.96 20.86 1.10
C ASP A 115 -26.93 19.37 1.45
N LEU A 116 -27.91 18.89 2.24
CA LEU A 116 -28.09 17.45 2.50
C LEU A 116 -28.29 16.67 1.21
N SER A 117 -29.14 17.17 0.30
CA SER A 117 -29.40 16.52 -0.98
C SER A 117 -28.15 16.51 -1.89
N ALA A 118 -27.34 17.56 -1.82
CA ALA A 118 -26.08 17.67 -2.56
C ALA A 118 -25.05 16.68 -2.02
N LEU A 119 -24.90 16.58 -0.69
CA LEU A 119 -24.03 15.60 -0.06
C LEU A 119 -24.46 14.17 -0.41
N LYS A 120 -25.75 13.86 -0.28
CA LYS A 120 -26.29 12.52 -0.61
C LYS A 120 -25.99 12.14 -2.06
N ARG A 121 -26.20 13.06 -3.00
CA ARG A 121 -25.89 12.84 -4.42
C ARG A 121 -24.39 12.67 -4.65
N GLY A 122 -23.55 13.51 -4.05
CA GLY A 122 -22.10 13.41 -4.15
C GLY A 122 -21.57 12.09 -3.59
N LEU A 123 -22.12 11.59 -2.48
CA LEU A 123 -21.77 10.28 -1.92
C LEU A 123 -22.14 9.14 -2.89
N LEU A 124 -23.32 9.19 -3.51
CA LEU A 124 -23.75 8.18 -4.50
C LEU A 124 -22.87 8.21 -5.75
N GLU A 125 -22.53 9.39 -6.27
CA GLU A 125 -21.63 9.56 -7.41
C GLU A 125 -20.23 9.03 -7.08
N PHE A 126 -19.71 9.33 -5.89
CA PHE A 126 -18.41 8.85 -5.43
C PHE A 126 -18.35 7.33 -5.27
N LEU A 127 -19.42 6.72 -4.75
CA LEU A 127 -19.55 5.27 -4.70
C LEU A 127 -19.62 4.62 -6.09
N GLY A 128 -20.09 5.36 -7.09
CA GLY A 128 -20.13 4.93 -8.49
C GLY A 128 -18.82 5.13 -9.27
N MET A 129 -17.84 5.82 -8.70
CA MET A 129 -16.54 6.01 -9.35
C MET A 129 -15.76 4.70 -9.42
N GLU A 130 -15.15 4.41 -10.58
CA GLU A 130 -14.36 3.21 -10.79
C GLU A 130 -12.93 3.55 -11.23
N ALA A 131 -11.95 2.85 -10.65
CA ALA A 131 -10.57 2.84 -11.12
C ALA A 131 -9.91 1.49 -10.81
N PRO A 132 -8.91 1.07 -11.61
CA PRO A 132 -8.03 -0.02 -11.21
C PRO A 132 -7.15 0.43 -10.04
N TYR A 133 -7.02 -0.42 -9.03
CA TYR A 133 -6.09 -0.21 -7.93
C TYR A 133 -5.65 -1.54 -7.36
N ARG A 134 -4.55 -1.51 -6.61
CA ARG A 134 -4.08 -2.62 -5.76
C ARG A 134 -4.37 -2.27 -4.31
N LEU A 135 -4.86 -3.24 -3.55
CA LEU A 135 -4.97 -3.15 -2.09
C LEU A 135 -4.10 -4.22 -1.45
N ARG A 136 -3.29 -3.83 -0.47
CA ARG A 136 -2.50 -4.77 0.33
C ARG A 136 -2.35 -4.32 1.78
N GLN A 137 -2.12 -5.27 2.66
CA GLN A 137 -1.70 -5.00 4.03
C GLN A 137 -0.18 -4.81 4.07
N LEU A 138 0.27 -3.80 4.82
CA LEU A 138 1.69 -3.57 5.09
C LEU A 138 2.20 -4.58 6.12
N THR A 139 3.39 -5.10 5.85
CA THR A 139 4.13 -5.96 6.80
C THR A 139 4.72 -5.14 7.95
N GLY A 140 5.13 -5.82 9.03
CA GLY A 140 5.76 -5.15 10.18
C GLY A 140 7.01 -4.35 9.81
N LEU A 141 7.84 -4.85 8.91
CA LEU A 141 9.07 -4.19 8.46
C LEU A 141 8.77 -2.95 7.59
N GLU A 142 7.77 -3.04 6.71
CA GLU A 142 7.38 -1.91 5.87
C GLU A 142 6.79 -0.76 6.70
N LYS A 143 6.09 -1.07 7.79
CA LYS A 143 5.59 -0.04 8.71
C LYS A 143 6.71 0.74 9.38
N GLN A 144 7.87 0.12 9.64
CA GLN A 144 9.04 0.79 10.23
C GLN A 144 9.75 1.72 9.26
N THR A 145 9.66 1.44 7.96
CA THR A 145 10.33 2.18 6.88
C THR A 145 9.35 2.97 6.01
N LEU A 146 8.12 3.17 6.53
CA LEU A 146 7.02 3.72 5.75
C LEU A 146 7.21 5.20 5.44
N TYR A 147 7.73 5.93 6.41
CA TYR A 147 7.78 7.38 6.42
C TYR A 147 9.18 7.90 6.14
N VAL A 148 9.23 9.08 5.54
CA VAL A 148 10.46 9.80 5.23
C VAL A 148 11.12 10.35 6.50
N GLY A 149 10.31 10.79 7.48
CA GLY A 149 10.77 11.35 8.75
C GLY A 149 11.05 12.87 8.72
N PRO A 150 11.40 13.47 9.87
CA PRO A 150 11.44 14.93 10.07
C PRO A 150 12.47 15.73 9.26
N GLN A 151 13.52 15.09 8.71
CA GLN A 151 14.70 15.81 8.20
C GLN A 151 14.75 16.06 6.69
N THR A 152 13.75 15.62 5.93
CA THR A 152 13.75 15.83 4.47
C THR A 152 12.40 16.38 4.05
N VAL A 153 12.25 17.69 4.22
CA VAL A 153 11.23 18.48 3.50
C VAL A 153 11.91 18.97 2.22
N PRO A 154 11.80 18.26 1.07
CA PRO A 154 12.26 18.82 -0.18
C PRO A 154 11.49 20.12 -0.46
N ALA A 155 12.20 21.11 -1.02
CA ALA A 155 11.68 22.43 -1.35
C ALA A 155 10.32 22.33 -2.07
N ALA A 156 9.36 23.13 -1.57
CA ALA A 156 8.01 23.38 -2.09
C ALA A 156 7.54 22.36 -3.14
N PRO A 157 6.81 21.30 -2.75
CA PRO A 157 6.28 20.37 -3.72
C PRO A 157 5.41 21.11 -4.75
N GLN A 158 5.47 20.68 -6.01
CA GLN A 158 4.49 21.05 -7.03
C GLN A 158 3.14 20.53 -6.56
N LEU A 159 2.42 21.33 -5.78
CA LEU A 159 1.16 20.90 -5.20
C LEU A 159 0.19 20.63 -6.34
N PRO A 160 -0.42 19.43 -6.38
CA PRO A 160 -1.62 19.24 -7.16
C PRO A 160 -2.59 20.38 -6.84
N GLY A 161 -3.23 20.97 -7.84
CA GLY A 161 -4.14 22.12 -7.68
C GLY A 161 -5.26 21.92 -6.63
N LEU A 162 -5.42 20.68 -6.14
CA LEU A 162 -6.24 20.29 -5.01
C LEU A 162 -5.94 21.03 -3.69
N PHE A 163 -4.71 21.48 -3.46
CA PHE A 163 -4.31 22.09 -2.19
C PHE A 163 -4.20 23.63 -2.23
N GLN A 164 -4.75 24.27 -3.26
CA GLN A 164 -4.74 25.73 -3.38
C GLN A 164 -5.54 26.37 -2.24
N GLY A 165 -4.84 27.08 -1.35
CA GLY A 165 -5.44 27.82 -0.24
C GLY A 165 -5.45 27.11 1.12
N THR A 166 -4.94 25.88 1.22
CA THR A 166 -4.78 25.18 2.51
C THR A 166 -3.45 25.53 3.16
N GLU A 167 -3.42 25.75 4.47
CA GLU A 167 -2.18 25.99 5.22
C GLU A 167 -1.42 24.67 5.37
N LEU A 168 -0.32 24.49 4.64
CA LEU A 168 0.52 23.29 4.75
C LEU A 168 1.46 23.41 5.94
N LYS A 169 1.26 22.55 6.95
CA LYS A 169 2.15 22.45 8.11
C LYS A 169 3.05 21.23 7.95
N PRO A 170 4.38 21.36 8.12
CA PRO A 170 5.25 20.18 8.09
C PRO A 170 4.86 19.21 9.22
N ASP A 171 4.87 17.91 8.93
CA ASP A 171 4.64 16.88 9.95
C ASP A 171 5.97 16.46 10.59
N GLU A 172 6.12 16.72 11.88
CA GLU A 172 7.38 16.48 12.62
C GLU A 172 7.70 14.98 12.81
N VAL A 173 6.72 14.09 12.64
CA VAL A 173 6.89 12.66 12.90
C VAL A 173 7.04 11.89 11.59
N LYS A 174 6.11 12.10 10.66
CA LYS A 174 6.06 11.39 9.38
C LYS A 174 6.93 12.06 8.30
N GLY A 175 7.25 13.34 8.47
CA GLY A 175 7.73 14.18 7.36
C GLY A 175 6.59 14.54 6.41
N GLY A 176 6.93 15.22 5.30
CA GLY A 176 5.91 15.73 4.38
C GLY A 176 5.10 16.87 5.01
N HIS A 177 3.89 17.09 4.49
CA HIS A 177 3.06 18.24 4.84
C HIS A 177 1.64 17.79 5.21
N ARG A 178 1.20 18.14 6.42
CA ARG A 178 -0.19 18.00 6.85
C ARG A 178 -1.06 18.99 6.11
N VAL A 179 -2.05 18.47 5.39
CA VAL A 179 -3.02 19.26 4.62
C VAL A 179 -4.32 19.41 5.39
N THR A 180 -4.85 18.30 5.91
CA THR A 180 -6.05 18.29 6.75
C THR A 180 -5.73 17.52 8.04
N GLU A 181 -6.70 17.44 8.96
CA GLU A 181 -6.52 16.66 10.19
C GLU A 181 -6.17 15.19 9.90
N PHE A 182 -6.75 14.62 8.85
CA PHE A 182 -6.56 13.22 8.49
C PHE A 182 -5.59 12.99 7.32
N LEU A 183 -5.22 14.01 6.52
CA LEU A 183 -4.38 13.84 5.32
C LEU A 183 -2.96 14.41 5.51
N THR A 184 -1.96 13.54 5.36
CA THR A 184 -0.54 13.93 5.27
C THR A 184 -0.04 13.71 3.84
N TYR A 185 0.38 14.78 3.19
CA TYR A 185 0.87 14.77 1.81
C TYR A 185 2.39 14.56 1.74
N ASN A 186 2.80 13.73 0.79
CA ASN A 186 4.20 13.44 0.46
C ASN A 186 5.06 13.03 1.67
N CYS A 187 4.50 12.21 2.57
CA CYS A 187 5.19 11.69 3.76
C CYS A 187 5.69 10.25 3.58
N LEU A 188 5.26 9.56 2.53
CA LEU A 188 5.63 8.17 2.26
C LEU A 188 7.02 8.08 1.63
N ALA A 189 7.87 7.21 2.20
CA ALA A 189 9.16 6.88 1.61
C ALA A 189 8.96 6.21 0.25
N VAL A 190 9.86 6.49 -0.70
CA VAL A 190 9.87 5.79 -1.98
C VAL A 190 10.15 4.31 -1.68
N SER A 191 9.16 3.44 -1.88
CA SER A 191 9.42 2.01 -1.79
C SER A 191 10.23 1.63 -3.03
N THR A 192 11.55 1.76 -2.96
CA THR A 192 12.41 1.09 -3.94
C THR A 192 12.06 -0.39 -3.88
N PRO A 193 11.61 -1.02 -4.97
CA PRO A 193 11.46 -2.48 -5.00
C PRO A 193 12.85 -3.07 -4.84
N PHE A 194 13.22 -3.42 -3.61
CA PHE A 194 14.47 -4.05 -3.18
C PHE A 194 15.65 -3.85 -4.15
N SER A 195 16.14 -2.63 -4.26
CA SER A 195 17.55 -2.42 -4.59
C SER A 195 18.26 -2.47 -3.25
N HIS A 196 19.00 -3.56 -2.98
CA HIS A 196 19.80 -3.68 -1.76
C HIS A 196 20.61 -2.37 -1.54
N PRO A 197 20.56 -1.75 -0.35
CA PRO A 197 21.50 -0.69 -0.03
C PRO A 197 22.87 -1.37 0.09
N LEU A 198 23.76 -1.10 -0.86
CA LEU A 198 25.18 -1.33 -0.67
C LEU A 198 25.61 -0.50 0.54
N LEU A 199 25.93 -1.20 1.62
CA LEU A 199 26.63 -0.67 2.78
C LEU A 199 27.86 0.08 2.30
N HIS A 200 27.81 1.41 2.35
CA HIS A 200 29.01 2.23 2.44
C HIS A 200 29.51 2.11 3.88
N PRO A 201 30.71 1.58 4.15
CA PRO A 201 31.32 1.73 5.47
C PRO A 201 31.77 3.19 5.67
N PRO A 202 31.73 3.70 6.91
CA PRO A 202 32.12 5.06 7.23
C PRO A 202 33.65 5.21 7.22
N GLY A 203 34.10 6.43 7.00
CA GLY A 203 35.47 6.78 6.66
C GLY A 203 36.54 6.45 7.70
N GLY A 204 37.74 6.24 7.18
CA GLY A 204 39.02 6.40 7.87
C GLY A 204 39.92 7.27 6.98
N ALA A 205 40.45 8.34 7.56
CA ALA A 205 41.20 9.41 6.92
C ALA A 205 42.57 8.99 6.36
N GLY A 206 43.09 9.76 5.39
CA GLY A 206 44.54 9.99 5.30
C GLY A 206 45.16 10.13 3.91
N PHE A 207 45.49 11.38 3.56
CA PHE A 207 46.65 11.83 2.77
C PHE A 207 46.75 11.56 1.25
N GLY A 208 47.05 12.65 0.53
CA GLY A 208 47.85 12.60 -0.71
C GLY A 208 47.21 13.31 -1.91
N ALA A 209 47.63 14.55 -2.16
CA ALA A 209 47.42 15.24 -3.43
C ALA A 209 48.36 14.68 -4.52
N ASP A 210 47.86 14.42 -5.72
CA ASP A 210 48.23 15.15 -6.96
C ASP A 210 47.58 14.51 -8.21
N PRO A 211 47.32 15.28 -9.30
CA PRO A 211 46.60 14.82 -10.48
C PRO A 211 47.56 14.50 -11.64
N ALA A 212 47.39 13.34 -12.30
CA ALA A 212 47.95 13.13 -13.64
C ALA A 212 47.20 12.05 -14.43
N LEU A 213 46.85 12.41 -15.67
CA LEU A 213 46.24 11.60 -16.72
C LEU A 213 46.97 10.27 -16.99
N SER A 214 46.22 9.23 -17.35
CA SER A 214 46.28 8.55 -18.68
C SER A 214 45.84 7.08 -18.61
N ALA A 215 44.81 6.72 -19.38
CA ALA A 215 44.68 5.40 -20.03
C ALA A 215 45.52 5.43 -21.34
N PRO A 216 45.88 4.33 -22.03
CA PRO A 216 45.20 3.02 -22.09
C PRO A 216 46.12 1.77 -22.18
N ALA A 217 45.57 0.56 -22.00
CA ALA A 217 45.89 -0.66 -22.78
C ALA A 217 45.02 -1.85 -22.33
N ALA A 218 44.50 -2.60 -23.29
CA ALA A 218 43.77 -3.87 -23.12
C ALA A 218 44.71 -5.07 -23.48
N PRO A 219 44.25 -6.33 -23.44
CA PRO A 219 44.55 -7.32 -22.39
C PRO A 219 45.40 -8.50 -22.88
N PRO A 220 45.72 -9.48 -22.01
CA PRO A 220 45.80 -10.87 -22.44
C PRO A 220 44.80 -11.77 -21.69
N GLU A 221 44.28 -12.72 -22.47
CA GLU A 221 43.48 -13.88 -22.07
C GLU A 221 44.35 -14.85 -21.25
N GLU A 222 43.81 -15.43 -20.17
CA GLU A 222 43.73 -16.90 -20.01
C GLU A 222 43.08 -17.32 -18.67
N GLU A 223 42.29 -18.41 -18.79
CA GLU A 223 41.93 -19.45 -17.81
C GLU A 223 40.92 -19.19 -16.68
N ALA A 224 39.71 -19.72 -16.94
CA ALA A 224 38.92 -20.62 -16.09
C ALA A 224 39.14 -20.60 -14.56
N GLY A 225 38.14 -20.09 -13.83
CA GLY A 225 38.02 -20.27 -12.38
C GLY A 225 36.61 -19.94 -11.89
N SER A 226 35.72 -20.93 -11.92
CA SER A 226 34.40 -20.88 -11.28
C SER A 226 34.57 -20.63 -9.78
N SER A 227 34.14 -19.47 -9.29
CA SER A 227 34.06 -19.20 -7.84
C SER A 227 32.66 -18.72 -7.48
N SER A 228 31.81 -19.71 -7.21
CA SER A 228 30.44 -19.63 -6.74
C SER A 228 30.30 -18.77 -5.47
N LYS A 229 29.50 -17.71 -5.56
CA LYS A 229 29.02 -16.92 -4.43
C LYS A 229 27.92 -17.70 -3.69
N THR A 230 28.26 -18.64 -2.80
CA THR A 230 27.27 -19.34 -1.96
C THR A 230 27.80 -19.71 -0.57
N SER A 231 27.98 -18.73 0.32
CA SER A 231 28.62 -18.98 1.64
C SER A 231 27.85 -18.44 2.86
N ALA A 232 26.54 -18.15 2.75
CA ALA A 232 25.78 -17.66 3.92
C ALA A 232 24.79 -18.67 4.53
N LEU A 233 24.52 -19.81 3.87
CA LEU A 233 23.47 -20.77 4.30
C LEU A 233 23.91 -22.24 4.37
N HIS A 234 25.12 -22.58 3.90
CA HIS A 234 25.63 -23.95 3.95
C HIS A 234 26.24 -24.24 5.32
N ARG A 235 25.88 -25.39 5.90
CA ARG A 235 26.44 -25.88 7.16
C ARG A 235 26.94 -27.31 6.97
N LEU A 236 27.96 -27.68 7.72
CA LEU A 236 28.43 -29.06 7.80
C LEU A 236 27.35 -29.93 8.46
N TYR A 237 27.03 -31.06 7.84
CA TYR A 237 26.03 -32.03 8.26
C TYR A 237 26.57 -33.44 8.06
N HIS A 238 26.69 -34.19 9.16
CA HIS A 238 27.04 -35.61 9.14
C HIS A 238 25.77 -36.47 8.99
N CYS A 239 25.78 -37.43 8.06
CA CYS A 239 24.71 -38.41 7.93
C CYS A 239 25.12 -39.77 8.51
N ASP A 240 24.43 -40.22 9.57
CA ASP A 240 24.72 -41.49 10.26
C ASP A 240 24.46 -42.75 9.40
N ILE A 241 23.67 -42.61 8.32
CA ILE A 241 23.30 -43.71 7.40
C ILE A 241 24.35 -43.86 6.30
N CYS A 242 24.83 -42.75 5.73
CA CYS A 242 25.88 -42.74 4.71
C CYS A 242 27.29 -42.74 5.29
N GLN A 243 27.46 -42.40 6.58
CA GLN A 243 28.75 -42.19 7.25
C GLN A 243 29.62 -41.17 6.48
N GLN A 244 29.01 -40.08 6.01
CA GLN A 244 29.66 -39.05 5.21
C GLN A 244 29.26 -37.65 5.70
N ASP A 245 30.23 -36.73 5.63
CA ASP A 245 30.05 -35.32 5.92
C ASP A 245 29.70 -34.54 4.65
N PHE A 246 28.62 -33.77 4.71
CA PHE A 246 28.16 -32.93 3.62
C PHE A 246 28.10 -31.47 4.04
N THR A 247 28.34 -30.55 3.11
CA THR A 247 28.13 -29.12 3.32
C THR A 247 26.83 -28.71 2.64
N LEU A 248 25.73 -28.67 3.38
CA LEU A 248 24.37 -28.54 2.85
C LEU A 248 23.60 -27.40 3.51
N THR A 249 22.63 -26.85 2.79
CA THR A 249 21.60 -25.97 3.37
C THR A 249 20.56 -26.78 4.17
N PRO A 250 19.81 -26.16 5.10
CA PRO A 250 18.78 -26.85 5.88
C PRO A 250 17.74 -27.60 5.02
N THR A 251 17.39 -27.05 3.84
CA THR A 251 16.47 -27.68 2.88
C THR A 251 17.06 -28.90 2.19
N GLU A 252 18.36 -28.91 1.92
CA GLU A 252 19.06 -30.05 1.31
C GLU A 252 19.26 -31.18 2.31
N ILE A 253 19.53 -30.85 3.58
CA ILE A 253 19.55 -31.83 4.67
C ILE A 253 18.21 -32.56 4.77
N LEU A 254 17.08 -31.85 4.67
CA LEU A 254 15.75 -32.46 4.68
C LEU A 254 15.51 -33.35 3.46
N ARG A 255 15.98 -32.95 2.27
CA ARG A 255 15.90 -33.79 1.05
C ARG A 255 16.76 -35.05 1.17
N HIS A 256 17.98 -34.92 1.68
CA HIS A 256 18.90 -36.04 1.90
C HIS A 256 18.32 -37.04 2.91
N LYS A 257 17.78 -36.57 4.04
CA LYS A 257 17.10 -37.44 5.02
C LYS A 257 15.92 -38.20 4.42
N LYS A 258 15.21 -37.61 3.46
CA LYS A 258 14.08 -38.25 2.76
C LYS A 258 14.51 -39.34 1.78
N GLN A 259 15.76 -39.32 1.28
CA GLN A 259 16.28 -40.39 0.40
C GLN A 259 16.55 -41.70 1.15
N HIS A 260 16.63 -41.65 2.47
CA HIS A 260 16.82 -42.82 3.35
C HIS A 260 15.51 -43.35 3.95
N ARG A 261 14.36 -42.92 3.44
CA ARG A 261 13.02 -43.30 3.90
C ARG A 261 12.24 -43.93 2.77
#